data_AF-A0A413KCK3-F1
#
_entry.id   AF-A0A413KCK3-F1
#
_cell.length_a   1.000
_cell.length_b   1.000
_cell.length_c   1.000
_cell.angle_alpha   90.00
_cell.angle_beta   90.00
_cell.angle_gamma   90.00
#
_symmetry.space_group_name_H-M   'P 1'
#
loop_
_entity.id
_entity.type
_entity.pdbx_description
1 polymer ?
#
loop_
_entity_poly.entity_id
_entity_poly.type
_entity_poly.pdbx_seq_one_letter_code
_entity_poly.pdbx_strand_id
1 'polypeptide(L)'
;MTDKSDKQAYLLMAHNNLEQLNFLIRSLDSEFSDIFLHLDAKSKINPDEIVRPVSSQLYFCDRINVYWAEYSQVQCELNLLRLATRIGKYNYYHLISGMDFPLKNQKEIIPC
;
A
#
# COMPACT_ATOMS: atom_id res chain seq x y z
N MET A 1 -18.83 3.65 7.25
CA MET A 1 -17.39 3.39 7.47
C MET A 1 -17.32 2.00 8.08
N THR A 2 -16.66 1.05 7.42
CA THR A 2 -16.61 -0.34 7.92
C THR A 2 -15.56 -0.43 9.01
N ASP A 3 -15.91 -1.05 10.14
CA ASP A 3 -14.93 -1.34 11.17
C ASP A 3 -14.00 -2.46 10.69
N LYS A 4 -12.69 -2.16 10.64
CA LYS A 4 -11.62 -3.09 10.25
C LYS A 4 -10.51 -3.06 11.31
N SER A 5 -10.87 -2.81 12.57
CA SER A 5 -9.91 -2.63 13.66
C SER A 5 -9.06 -3.87 13.95
N ASP A 6 -9.41 -5.04 13.42
CA ASP A 6 -8.59 -6.27 13.48
C ASP A 6 -7.59 -6.38 12.32
N LYS A 7 -7.56 -5.40 11.41
CA LYS A 7 -6.69 -5.37 10.23
C LYS A 7 -5.69 -4.21 10.25
N GLN A 8 -4.64 -4.39 9.46
CA GLN A 8 -3.58 -3.43 9.17
C GLN A 8 -3.81 -2.81 7.77
N ALA A 9 -3.47 -1.53 7.59
CA ALA A 9 -3.46 -0.88 6.29
C ALA A 9 -2.04 -0.58 5.83
N TYR A 10 -1.62 -1.13 4.70
CA TYR A 10 -0.34 -0.79 4.06
C TYR A 10 -0.56 0.30 3.00
N LEU A 11 -0.01 1.48 3.24
CA LEU A 11 -0.01 2.62 2.33
C LEU A 11 1.28 2.58 1.52
N LEU A 12 1.19 2.10 0.29
CA LEU A 12 2.33 1.75 -0.55
C LEU A 12 2.54 2.80 -1.66
N MET A 13 3.70 3.45 -1.65
CA MET A 13 4.12 4.39 -2.69
C MET A 13 5.15 3.73 -3.62
N ALA A 14 4.77 3.47 -4.88
CA ALA A 14 5.63 2.80 -5.84
C ALA A 14 5.82 3.62 -7.13
N HIS A 15 7.03 3.61 -7.67
CA HIS A 15 7.38 4.39 -8.86
C HIS A 15 8.20 3.60 -9.90
N ASN A 16 8.73 2.42 -9.55
CA ASN A 16 9.56 1.60 -10.44
C ASN A 16 9.53 0.11 -10.01
N ASN A 17 10.24 -0.73 -10.78
CA ASN A 17 10.49 -2.15 -10.54
C ASN A 17 9.24 -2.98 -10.21
N LEU A 18 8.51 -3.36 -11.27
CA LEU A 18 7.29 -4.17 -11.17
C LEU A 18 7.51 -5.51 -10.45
N GLU A 19 8.63 -6.19 -10.72
CA GLU A 19 8.89 -7.50 -10.10
C GLU A 19 9.04 -7.38 -8.59
N GLN A 20 9.84 -6.42 -8.12
CA GLN A 20 9.99 -6.13 -6.68
C GLN A 20 8.65 -5.77 -6.05
N LEU A 21 7.86 -4.92 -6.70
CA LEU A 21 6.54 -4.53 -6.23
C LEU A 21 5.61 -5.75 -6.09
N ASN A 22 5.61 -6.64 -7.08
CA ASN A 22 4.83 -7.87 -7.04
C ASN A 22 5.32 -8.83 -5.94
N PHE A 23 6.63 -8.92 -5.69
CA PHE A 23 7.15 -9.67 -4.54
C PHE A 23 6.68 -9.07 -3.21
N LEU A 24 6.76 -7.75 -3.05
CA LEU A 24 6.30 -7.06 -1.85
C LEU A 24 4.79 -7.30 -1.62
N ILE A 25 3.95 -7.13 -2.63
CA ILE A 25 2.49 -7.35 -2.50
C ILE A 25 2.19 -8.78 -2.05
N ARG A 26 2.88 -9.79 -2.60
CA ARG A 26 2.73 -11.19 -2.16
C ARG A 26 3.16 -11.41 -0.72
N SER A 27 4.21 -10.72 -0.26
CA SER A 27 4.69 -10.82 1.12
C SER A 27 3.79 -10.09 2.14
N LEU A 28 3.01 -9.11 1.68
CA LEU A 28 2.03 -8.40 2.50
C LEU A 28 0.64 -9.05 2.48
N ASP A 29 0.38 -9.98 1.56
CA ASP A 29 -0.90 -10.66 1.38
C ASP A 29 -1.28 -11.50 2.61
N SER A 30 -2.34 -11.10 3.29
CA SER A 30 -2.88 -11.75 4.48
C SER A 30 -4.34 -11.36 4.71
N GLU A 31 -5.10 -12.22 5.37
CA GLU A 31 -6.48 -11.94 5.78
C GLU A 31 -6.59 -10.74 6.74
N PHE A 32 -5.49 -10.40 7.43
CA PHE A 32 -5.40 -9.31 8.41
C PHE A 32 -4.81 -8.01 7.85
N SER A 33 -4.58 -7.92 6.55
CA SER A 33 -4.01 -6.73 5.92
C SER A 33 -4.82 -6.34 4.68
N ASP A 34 -4.91 -5.04 4.43
CA ASP A 34 -5.32 -4.50 3.14
C ASP A 34 -4.22 -3.58 2.60
N ILE A 35 -4.11 -3.53 1.28
CA ILE A 35 -3.03 -2.83 0.57
C ILE A 35 -3.64 -1.66 -0.22
N PHE A 36 -3.07 -0.48 -0.02
CA PHE A 36 -3.43 0.75 -0.71
C PHE A 36 -2.22 1.18 -1.52
N LEU A 37 -2.33 1.10 -2.85
CA LEU A 37 -1.21 1.29 -3.75
C LEU A 37 -1.36 2.59 -4.53
N HIS A 38 -0.37 3.47 -4.39
CA HIS A 38 -0.13 4.57 -5.31
C HIS A 38 0.97 4.17 -6.30
N LEU A 39 0.69 4.38 -7.58
CA LEU A 39 1.68 4.30 -8.65
C LEU A 39 1.97 5.72 -9.14
N ASP A 40 3.22 6.18 -9.01
CA ASP A 40 3.63 7.50 -9.49
C ASP A 40 3.19 7.70 -10.94
N ALA A 41 2.61 8.86 -11.27
CA ALA A 41 2.09 9.14 -12.61
C ALA A 41 3.19 9.10 -13.70
N LYS A 42 4.45 9.30 -13.33
CA LYS A 42 5.64 9.15 -14.21
C LYS A 42 6.08 7.71 -14.37
N SER A 43 5.58 6.78 -13.56
CA SER A 43 5.90 5.36 -13.65
C SER A 43 5.35 4.75 -14.94
N LYS A 44 6.15 3.89 -15.56
CA LYS A 44 5.77 3.08 -16.73
C LYS A 44 5.07 1.77 -16.35
N ILE A 45 4.92 1.48 -15.07
CA ILE A 45 4.24 0.27 -14.59
C ILE A 45 2.79 0.32 -15.04
N ASN A 46 2.37 -0.74 -15.74
CA ASN A 46 0.98 -0.95 -16.07
C ASN A 46 0.25 -1.53 -14.84
N PRO A 47 -0.82 -0.90 -14.32
CA PRO A 47 -1.60 -1.44 -13.21
C PRO A 47 -2.15 -2.86 -13.46
N ASP A 48 -2.36 -3.24 -14.72
CA ASP A 48 -2.87 -4.58 -15.07
C ASP A 48 -1.82 -5.69 -14.88
N GLU A 49 -0.54 -5.33 -14.80
CA GLU A 49 0.56 -6.27 -14.56
C GLU A 49 0.84 -6.48 -13.05
N ILE A 50 0.13 -5.75 -12.18
CA ILE A 50 0.22 -5.88 -10.74
C ILE A 50 -0.45 -7.19 -10.29
N VAL A 51 0.26 -7.98 -9.49
CA VAL A 51 -0.28 -9.19 -8.90
C VAL A 51 -1.48 -8.86 -8.01
N ARG A 52 -2.57 -9.60 -8.20
CA ARG A 52 -3.73 -9.52 -7.32
C ARG A 52 -3.45 -10.38 -6.08
N PRO A 53 -3.44 -9.82 -4.86
CA PRO A 53 -3.39 -10.62 -3.64
C PRO A 53 -4.62 -11.53 -3.55
N VAL A 54 -4.47 -12.66 -2.85
CA VAL A 54 -5.53 -13.67 -2.69
C VAL A 54 -6.37 -13.37 -1.44
N SER A 55 -5.75 -12.90 -0.37
CA SER A 55 -6.38 -12.72 0.95
C SER A 55 -6.65 -11.25 1.30
N SER A 56 -5.72 -10.36 0.93
CA SER A 56 -5.85 -8.92 1.12
C SER A 56 -6.70 -8.27 0.04
N GLN A 57 -7.37 -7.16 0.39
CA GLN A 57 -7.92 -6.28 -0.64
C GLN A 57 -6.81 -5.35 -1.16
N LEU A 58 -6.77 -5.13 -2.49
CA LEU A 58 -5.88 -4.18 -3.15
C LEU A 58 -6.69 -3.00 -3.69
N TYR A 59 -6.39 -1.80 -3.19
CA TYR A 59 -7.02 -0.54 -3.61
C TYR A 59 -5.99 0.35 -4.31
N PHE A 60 -6.35 0.89 -5.47
CA PHE A 60 -5.50 1.85 -6.17
C PHE A 60 -5.87 3.28 -5.77
N CYS A 61 -4.86 4.06 -5.45
CA CYS A 61 -4.97 5.50 -5.22
C CYS A 61 -4.75 6.27 -6.52
N ASP A 62 -5.29 7.49 -6.59
CA ASP A 62 -5.12 8.37 -7.74
C ASP A 62 -3.63 8.64 -8.00
N ARG A 63 -3.21 8.48 -9.26
CA ARG A 63 -1.83 8.68 -9.67
C ARG A 63 -1.52 10.18 -9.70
N ILE A 64 -0.46 10.58 -9.01
CA ILE A 64 0.09 11.93 -9.03
C ILE A 64 1.59 11.87 -9.31
N ASN A 65 2.15 12.95 -9.87
CA ASN A 65 3.60 13.08 -9.99
C ASN A 65 4.18 13.35 -8.60
N VAL A 66 5.06 12.48 -8.12
CA VAL A 66 5.77 12.68 -6.84
C VAL A 66 7.22 13.06 -7.13
N TYR A 67 7.67 14.16 -6.55
CA TYR A 67 9.05 14.62 -6.65
C TYR A 67 9.73 14.51 -5.29
N TRP A 68 10.99 14.11 -5.32
CA TRP A 68 11.76 13.90 -4.11
C TRP A 68 11.96 15.23 -3.36
N ALA A 69 11.76 15.20 -2.04
CA ALA A 69 11.81 16.37 -1.15
C ALA A 69 10.81 17.50 -1.50
N GLU A 70 9.73 17.18 -2.20
CA GLU A 70 8.67 18.13 -2.54
C GLU A 70 7.36 17.82 -1.79
N TYR A 71 6.47 18.81 -1.70
CA TYR A 71 5.14 18.68 -1.13
C TYR A 71 4.30 17.55 -1.78
N SER A 72 4.56 17.21 -3.04
CA SER A 72 3.87 16.11 -3.72
C SER A 72 4.00 14.76 -3.00
N GLN A 73 5.09 14.53 -2.26
CA GLN A 73 5.25 13.34 -1.45
C GLN A 73 4.23 13.32 -0.30
N VAL A 74 4.15 14.41 0.47
CA VAL A 74 3.15 14.57 1.55
C VAL A 74 1.73 14.48 1.01
N GLN A 75 1.48 15.06 -0.16
CA GLN A 75 0.18 14.98 -0.82
C GLN A 75 -0.20 13.53 -1.16
N CYS A 76 0.76 12.72 -1.61
CA CYS A 76 0.53 11.30 -1.89
C CYS A 76 0.18 10.53 -0.62
N GLU A 77 0.95 10.73 0.45
CA GLU A 77 0.74 10.11 1.77
C GLU A 77 -0.67 10.43 2.31
N LEU A 78 -1.09 11.70 2.22
CA LEU A 78 -2.42 12.13 2.63
C LEU A 78 -3.53 11.52 1.75
N ASN A 79 -3.30 11.35 0.45
CA ASN A 79 -4.28 10.73 -0.44
C ASN A 79 -4.47 9.24 -0.12
N LEU A 80 -3.37 8.51 0.12
CA LEU A 80 -3.39 7.12 0.57
C LEU A 80 -4.12 6.98 1.91
N LEU A 81 -3.79 7.85 2.88
CA LEU A 81 -4.43 7.82 4.20
C LEU A 81 -5.93 8.14 4.11
N ARG A 82 -6.32 9.13 3.30
CA ARG A 82 -7.74 9.46 3.05
C ARG A 82 -8.49 8.30 2.39
N LEU A 83 -7.87 7.62 1.43
CA LEU A 83 -8.45 6.44 0.80
C LEU A 83 -8.66 5.32 1.83
N ALA A 84 -7.63 5.00 2.60
CA ALA A 84 -7.70 3.93 3.59
C ALA A 84 -8.75 4.20 4.68
N THR A 85 -8.76 5.40 5.24
CA THR A 85 -9.75 5.81 6.26
C THR A 85 -11.18 5.86 5.73
N ARG A 86 -11.38 6.13 4.43
CA ARG A 86 -12.70 6.06 3.79
C ARG A 86 -13.21 4.62 3.65
N ILE A 87 -12.31 3.68 3.33
CA ILE A 87 -12.64 2.25 3.19
C ILE A 87 -12.99 1.65 4.55
N GLY A 88 -12.19 1.93 5.58
CA GLY A 88 -12.46 1.45 6.92
C GLY A 88 -11.53 2.03 7.98
N LYS A 89 -11.87 1.77 9.24
CA LYS A 89 -11.01 2.08 10.38
C LYS A 89 -10.09 0.88 10.63
N TYR A 90 -8.79 1.07 10.44
CA TYR A 90 -7.75 0.05 10.69
C TYR A 90 -7.06 0.28 12.03
N ASN A 91 -6.37 -0.74 12.55
CA ASN A 91 -5.62 -0.61 13.80
C ASN A 91 -4.37 0.26 13.63
N TYR A 92 -3.57 -0.04 12.59
CA TYR A 92 -2.42 0.76 12.18
C TYR A 92 -2.39 1.00 10.69
N TYR A 93 -1.71 2.07 10.32
CA TYR A 93 -1.47 2.51 8.96
C TYR A 93 0.04 2.57 8.75
N HIS A 94 0.56 1.70 7.88
CA HIS A 94 1.98 1.55 7.60
C HIS A 94 2.30 2.24 6.28
N LEU A 95 3.01 3.36 6.33
CA LEU A 95 3.51 4.02 5.12
C LEU A 95 4.84 3.40 4.72
N ILE A 96 4.88 2.84 3.50
CA ILE A 96 6.07 2.19 2.94
C ILE A 96 6.23 2.50 1.45
N SER A 97 7.44 2.35 0.95
CA SER A 97 7.78 2.47 -0.46
C SER A 97 7.78 1.10 -1.16
N GLY A 98 7.68 1.11 -2.49
CA GLY A 98 7.83 -0.11 -3.32
C GLY A 98 9.20 -0.80 -3.23
N MET A 99 10.18 -0.17 -2.59
CA MET A 99 11.53 -0.71 -2.38
C MET A 99 11.73 -1.32 -0.99
N ASP A 100 10.78 -1.13 -0.08
CA ASP A 100 10.83 -1.73 1.26
C ASP A 100 10.47 -3.22 1.21
N PHE A 101 10.86 -3.95 2.25
CA PHE A 101 10.52 -5.36 2.37
C PHE A 101 10.37 -5.80 3.84
N PRO A 102 9.33 -6.57 4.19
CA PRO A 102 9.15 -7.04 5.57
C PRO A 102 10.23 -8.06 5.96
N LEU A 103 10.84 -7.87 7.13
CA LEU A 103 11.77 -8.84 7.73
C LEU A 103 11.07 -9.90 8.58
N LYS A 104 9.80 -9.66 8.90
CA LYS A 104 8.95 -10.48 9.76
C LYS A 104 7.71 -10.88 8.98
N ASN A 105 7.15 -12.06 9.28
CA ASN A 105 5.91 -12.45 8.65
C ASN A 105 4.73 -11.64 9.20
N GLN A 106 3.60 -11.63 8.49
CA GLN A 106 2.43 -10.83 8.88
C GLN A 106 1.91 -11.16 10.28
N LYS A 107 1.94 -12.45 10.69
CA LYS A 107 1.50 -12.88 12.03
C LYS A 107 2.36 -12.31 13.15
N GLU A 108 3.64 -12.04 12.89
CA GLU A 108 4.54 -11.40 13.86
C GLU A 108 4.37 -9.87 13.92
N ILE A 109 3.86 -9.26 12.84
CA ILE A 109 3.64 -7.80 12.76
C ILE A 109 2.29 -7.41 13.40
N ILE A 110 1.30 -8.30 13.31
CA ILE A 110 -0.03 -8.07 13.88
C ILE A 110 0.05 -8.25 15.41
N PRO A 111 -0.29 -7.22 16.20
CA PRO A 111 -0.39 -7.38 17.64
C PRO A 111 -1.52 -8.35 17.98
N CYS A 112 -1.26 -9.27 18.92
CA CYS A 112 -2.23 -10.24 19.44
C CYS A 112 -3.48 -9.57 20.03
#